data_AF-A0A1G5KBD4-F1
#
_entry.id   AF-A0A1G5KBD4-F1
#
_cell.length_a   1.000
_cell.length_b   1.000
_cell.length_c   1.000
_cell.angle_alpha   90.00
_cell.angle_beta   90.00
_cell.angle_gamma   90.00
#
_symmetry.space_group_name_H-M   'P 1'
#
loop_
_entity.id
_entity.type
_entity.pdbx_description
1 polymer ?
#
loop_
_entity_poly.entity_id
_entity_poly.type
_entity_poly.pdbx_seq_one_letter_code
_entity_poly.pdbx_strand_id
1 'polypeptide(L)'
;MDSIKIIYIDDDPDESISEYLQEKYEHQDFIKYYEEVPFKSEEGYDNLLSNPLITEANIILIDSKLFENGSVVTGKFSGEEFKVILKKMFPFIEVLVISQNEPNEDYGTLQKYRSNPDETGIEYYARNLKGHLDDLVENITIYRNIANKLSQNDGIDRFLIEKITESLNGVSQYDELTTEDIDQLILAFKELQRELGE
;
A
#
# COMPACT_ATOMS: atom_id res chain seq x y z
N MET A 1 -19.97 -8.64 -1.58
CA MET A 1 -18.90 -8.72 -2.58
C MET A 1 -17.83 -7.81 -2.06
N ASP A 2 -16.64 -8.36 -1.80
CA ASP A 2 -15.57 -7.59 -1.16
C ASP A 2 -15.06 -6.52 -2.12
N SER A 3 -14.50 -5.45 -1.58
CA SER A 3 -13.82 -4.43 -2.37
C SER A 3 -12.31 -4.60 -2.26
N ILE A 4 -11.60 -4.34 -3.36
CA ILE A 4 -10.15 -4.27 -3.42
C ILE A 4 -9.76 -2.90 -4.00
N LYS A 5 -9.06 -2.11 -3.19
CA LYS A 5 -8.46 -0.82 -3.60
C LYS A 5 -7.05 -1.09 -4.14
N ILE A 6 -6.85 -0.80 -5.42
CA ILE A 6 -5.59 -0.92 -6.14
C ILE A 6 -5.07 0.48 -6.43
N ILE A 7 -3.89 0.81 -5.95
CA ILE A 7 -3.26 2.11 -6.17
C ILE A 7 -2.02 1.93 -7.01
N TYR A 8 -1.84 2.77 -8.04
CA TYR A 8 -0.60 2.85 -8.79
C TYR A 8 0.14 4.14 -8.45
N ILE A 9 1.39 4.00 -8.00
CA ILE A 9 2.29 5.11 -7.65
C ILE A 9 3.42 5.17 -8.68
N ASP A 10 3.49 6.29 -9.39
CA ASP A 10 4.51 6.58 -10.39
C ASP A 10 4.76 8.09 -10.45
N ASP A 11 5.97 8.52 -10.81
CA ASP A 11 6.25 9.91 -11.17
C ASP A 11 5.88 10.21 -12.64
N ASP A 12 5.94 9.19 -13.50
CA ASP A 12 5.53 9.21 -14.91
C ASP A 12 4.72 7.94 -15.24
N PRO A 13 3.39 7.95 -14.97
CA PRO A 13 2.54 6.76 -15.13
C PRO A 13 2.62 6.13 -16.52
N ASP A 14 2.80 4.81 -16.55
CA ASP A 14 2.73 4.02 -17.79
C ASP A 14 1.26 3.90 -18.25
N GLU A 15 0.91 4.58 -19.34
CA GLU A 15 -0.45 4.60 -19.91
C GLU A 15 -1.03 3.19 -20.14
N SER A 16 -0.20 2.20 -20.49
CA SER A 16 -0.67 0.83 -20.70
C SER A 16 -0.98 0.12 -19.38
N ILE A 17 -0.26 0.42 -18.30
CA ILE A 17 -0.60 -0.07 -16.95
C ILE A 17 -1.91 0.57 -16.51
N SER A 18 -2.01 1.89 -16.66
CA SER A 18 -3.20 2.66 -16.31
C SER A 18 -4.45 2.15 -17.02
N GLU A 19 -4.41 2.00 -18.35
CA GLU A 19 -5.55 1.46 -19.11
C GLU A 19 -5.85 0.01 -18.69
N TYR A 20 -4.83 -0.83 -18.51
CA TYR A 20 -5.05 -2.22 -18.13
C TYR A 20 -5.73 -2.33 -16.76
N LEU A 21 -5.24 -1.63 -15.74
CA LEU A 21 -5.80 -1.64 -14.39
C LEU A 21 -7.21 -1.04 -14.37
N GLN A 22 -7.42 0.09 -15.07
CA GLN A 22 -8.70 0.78 -15.07
C GLN A 22 -9.78 0.00 -15.83
N GLU A 23 -9.48 -0.49 -17.03
CA GLU A 23 -10.50 -0.98 -17.96
C GLU A 23 -10.52 -2.49 -18.19
N LYS A 24 -9.38 -3.17 -18.04
CA LYS A 24 -9.23 -4.56 -18.53
C LYS A 24 -9.13 -5.58 -17.40
N TYR A 25 -8.48 -5.22 -16.30
CA TYR A 25 -8.38 -6.07 -15.13
C TYR A 25 -9.72 -6.09 -14.39
N GLU A 26 -10.41 -7.22 -14.47
CA GLU A 26 -11.69 -7.45 -13.80
C GLU A 26 -11.65 -8.82 -13.11
N HIS A 27 -12.39 -8.94 -12.00
CA HIS A 27 -12.46 -10.17 -11.24
C HIS A 27 -13.88 -10.41 -10.74
N GLN A 28 -14.34 -11.65 -10.78
CA GLN A 28 -15.73 -12.00 -10.46
C GLN A 28 -16.03 -11.98 -8.95
N ASP A 29 -15.01 -12.09 -8.11
CA ASP A 29 -15.18 -12.26 -6.66
C ASP A 29 -15.11 -10.94 -5.86
N PHE A 30 -14.64 -9.84 -6.46
CA PHE A 30 -14.52 -8.54 -5.79
C PHE A 30 -14.83 -7.35 -6.71
N ILE A 31 -15.15 -6.22 -6.10
CA ILE A 31 -15.30 -4.93 -6.77
C ILE A 31 -13.96 -4.20 -6.73
N LYS A 32 -13.40 -3.90 -7.91
CA LYS A 32 -12.16 -3.14 -8.07
C LYS A 32 -12.41 -1.66 -7.88
N TYR A 33 -11.57 -1.01 -7.07
CA TYR A 33 -11.39 0.44 -7.05
C TYR A 33 -9.96 0.73 -7.46
N TYR A 34 -9.79 1.60 -8.45
CA TYR A 34 -8.48 1.98 -8.98
C TYR A 34 -8.29 3.48 -8.88
N GLU A 35 -7.13 3.88 -8.38
CA GLU A 35 -6.69 5.28 -8.35
C GLU A 35 -5.18 5.35 -8.64
N GLU A 36 -4.75 6.48 -9.16
CA GLU A 36 -3.34 6.80 -9.39
C GLU A 36 -2.89 7.89 -8.43
N VAL A 37 -1.71 7.71 -7.85
CA VAL A 37 -1.08 8.70 -6.98
C VAL A 37 0.23 9.15 -7.64
N PRO A 38 0.25 10.33 -8.26
CA PRO A 38 1.47 10.85 -8.85
C PRO A 38 2.47 11.20 -7.75
N PHE A 39 3.70 10.72 -7.86
CA PHE A 39 4.74 11.06 -6.91
C PHE A 39 5.47 12.33 -7.32
N LYS A 40 5.65 13.24 -6.35
CA LYS A 40 6.50 14.43 -6.52
C LYS A 40 7.67 14.34 -5.56
N SER A 41 8.89 14.34 -6.12
CA SER A 41 10.13 14.27 -5.34
C SER A 41 10.30 15.37 -4.28
N GLU A 42 9.56 16.47 -4.42
CA GLU A 42 9.57 17.61 -3.50
C GLU A 42 8.79 17.35 -2.20
N GLU A 43 7.79 16.46 -2.24
CA GLU A 43 6.89 16.19 -1.11
C GLU A 43 7.46 15.11 -0.17
N GLY A 44 8.47 14.37 -0.63
CA GLY A 44 9.10 13.27 0.12
C GLY A 44 8.17 12.07 0.29
N TYR A 45 8.70 10.99 0.87
CA TYR A 45 7.94 9.75 1.04
C TYR A 45 6.97 9.77 2.21
N ASP A 46 7.21 10.61 3.21
CA ASP A 46 6.32 10.79 4.37
C ASP A 46 4.92 11.24 3.93
N ASN A 47 4.84 12.00 2.83
CA ASN A 47 3.57 12.38 2.22
C ASN A 47 2.79 11.16 1.71
N LEU A 48 3.47 10.19 1.08
CA LEU A 48 2.82 8.94 0.65
C LEU A 48 2.33 8.13 1.86
N LEU A 49 3.11 8.07 2.94
CA LEU A 49 2.73 7.32 4.15
C LEU A 49 1.54 7.95 4.90
N SER A 50 1.27 9.23 4.69
CA SER A 50 0.14 9.95 5.30
C SER A 50 -1.04 10.14 4.34
N ASN A 51 -0.91 9.72 3.07
CA ASN A 51 -1.98 9.82 2.08
C ASN A 51 -3.05 8.75 2.32
N PRO A 52 -4.32 9.12 2.57
CA PRO A 52 -5.39 8.16 2.82
C PRO A 52 -5.59 7.13 1.70
N LEU A 53 -5.32 7.48 0.44
CA LEU A 53 -5.39 6.51 -0.66
C LEU A 53 -4.38 5.38 -0.49
N ILE A 54 -3.20 5.69 0.07
CA ILE A 54 -2.13 4.73 0.32
C ILE A 54 -2.42 3.92 1.58
N THR A 55 -2.80 4.57 2.68
CA THR A 55 -3.04 3.88 3.97
C THR A 55 -4.26 2.97 3.94
N GLU A 56 -5.22 3.26 3.05
CA GLU A 56 -6.43 2.45 2.86
C GLU A 56 -6.32 1.46 1.70
N ALA A 57 -5.19 1.42 0.98
CA ALA A 57 -5.01 0.52 -0.16
C ALA A 57 -5.06 -0.95 0.29
N ASN A 58 -5.45 -1.84 -0.62
CA ASN A 58 -5.23 -3.27 -0.45
C ASN A 58 -4.03 -3.74 -1.26
N ILE A 59 -3.86 -3.19 -2.47
CA ILE A 59 -2.73 -3.45 -3.35
C ILE A 59 -2.13 -2.12 -3.77
N ILE A 60 -0.80 -2.01 -3.69
CA ILE A 60 -0.02 -0.90 -4.22
C ILE A 60 0.92 -1.43 -5.29
N LEU A 61 0.82 -0.86 -6.48
CA LEU A 61 1.79 -0.98 -7.54
C LEU A 61 2.70 0.24 -7.50
N ILE A 62 4.01 0.02 -7.54
CA ILE A 62 4.97 1.09 -7.29
C ILE A 62 6.12 1.04 -8.29
N ASP A 63 6.46 2.16 -8.93
CA ASP A 63 7.64 2.23 -9.79
C ASP A 63 8.96 2.14 -9.00
N SER A 64 9.92 1.39 -9.54
CA SER A 64 11.24 1.17 -8.91
C SER A 64 12.09 2.45 -8.75
N LYS A 65 11.93 3.46 -9.60
CA LYS A 65 12.80 4.65 -9.68
C LYS A 65 12.20 5.92 -9.07
N LEU A 66 11.05 5.82 -8.40
CA LEU A 66 10.31 6.93 -7.80
C LEU A 66 11.18 7.96 -7.07
N PHE A 67 12.17 7.55 -6.27
CA PHE A 67 12.96 8.46 -5.44
C PHE A 67 14.43 8.62 -5.87
N GLU A 68 14.81 8.12 -7.06
CA GLU A 68 16.19 8.23 -7.55
C GLU A 68 16.48 9.58 -8.23
N ASN A 69 15.47 10.17 -8.87
CA ASN A 69 15.62 11.26 -9.84
C ASN A 69 15.65 12.69 -9.24
N GLY A 70 15.38 12.86 -7.95
CA GLY A 70 15.29 14.18 -7.30
C GLY A 70 16.44 14.50 -6.35
N SER A 71 16.71 15.79 -6.15
CA SER A 71 17.38 16.30 -4.94
C SER A 71 16.43 16.17 -3.74
N VAL A 72 16.12 14.93 -3.33
CA VAL A 72 15.15 14.64 -2.27
C VAL A 72 15.74 15.02 -0.91
N VAL A 73 15.01 15.84 -0.15
CA VAL A 73 15.44 16.43 1.13
C VAL A 73 15.58 15.36 2.24
N THR A 74 14.90 14.21 2.11
CA THR A 74 14.76 13.18 3.15
C THR A 74 15.42 11.83 2.83
N GLY A 75 16.24 11.74 1.78
CA GLY A 75 16.99 10.54 1.40
C GLY A 75 16.56 9.96 0.05
N LYS A 76 17.50 9.38 -0.69
CA LYS A 76 17.23 8.67 -1.95
C LYS A 76 17.07 7.19 -1.66
N PHE A 77 15.97 6.58 -2.08
CA PHE A 77 15.76 5.15 -2.00
C PHE A 77 14.91 4.64 -3.17
N SER A 78 14.94 3.34 -3.45
CA SER A 78 14.20 2.76 -4.57
C SER A 78 12.76 2.37 -4.18
N GLY A 79 11.91 2.08 -5.16
CA GLY A 79 10.56 1.54 -4.90
C GLY A 79 10.59 0.22 -4.11
N GLU A 80 11.64 -0.59 -4.29
CA GLU A 80 11.90 -1.79 -3.50
C GLU A 80 12.20 -1.49 -2.03
N GLU A 81 13.00 -0.46 -1.75
CA GLU A 81 13.26 -0.02 -0.38
C GLU A 81 11.99 0.56 0.27
N PHE A 82 11.19 1.31 -0.50
CA PHE A 82 9.90 1.80 -0.01
C PHE A 82 8.91 0.68 0.29
N LYS A 83 8.90 -0.39 -0.50
CA LYS A 83 8.10 -1.60 -0.23
C LYS A 83 8.39 -2.17 1.16
N VAL A 84 9.64 -2.15 1.62
CA VAL A 84 9.99 -2.59 2.98
C VAL A 84 9.37 -1.67 4.04
N ILE A 85 9.42 -0.36 3.83
CA ILE A 85 8.82 0.63 4.73
C ILE A 85 7.29 0.46 4.78
N LEU A 86 6.64 0.36 3.61
CA LEU A 86 5.19 0.12 3.52
C LEU A 86 4.80 -1.17 4.23
N LYS A 87 5.51 -2.28 4.02
CA LYS A 87 5.21 -3.55 4.71
C LYS A 87 5.48 -3.49 6.22
N LYS A 88 6.35 -2.60 6.68
CA LYS A 88 6.58 -2.38 8.11
C LYS A 88 5.44 -1.60 8.75
N MET A 89 4.96 -0.55 8.09
CA MET A 89 3.90 0.34 8.57
C MET A 89 2.51 -0.27 8.37
N PHE A 90 2.28 -0.87 7.20
CA PHE A 90 1.01 -1.42 6.73
C PHE A 90 1.21 -2.88 6.28
N PRO A 91 1.38 -3.82 7.22
CA PRO A 91 1.82 -5.19 6.92
C PRO A 91 0.87 -5.97 6.02
N PHE A 92 -0.41 -5.61 6.00
CA PHE A 92 -1.45 -6.28 5.23
C PHE A 92 -1.70 -5.67 3.85
N ILE A 93 -1.07 -4.54 3.52
CA ILE A 93 -1.13 -3.99 2.17
C ILE A 93 -0.17 -4.80 1.30
N GLU A 94 -0.67 -5.32 0.18
CA GLU A 94 0.16 -6.01 -0.80
C GLU A 94 0.88 -5.01 -1.71
N VAL A 95 2.17 -5.27 -1.98
CA VAL A 95 3.02 -4.33 -2.72
C VAL A 95 3.76 -5.03 -3.85
N LEU A 96 3.48 -4.60 -5.08
CA LEU A 96 4.14 -5.05 -6.30
C LEU A 96 4.99 -3.92 -6.87
N VAL A 97 6.31 -4.15 -6.93
CA VAL A 97 7.23 -3.18 -7.54
C VAL A 97 7.29 -3.44 -9.04
N ILE A 98 7.16 -2.40 -9.85
CA ILE A 98 7.27 -2.47 -11.30
C ILE A 98 8.54 -1.73 -11.73
N SER A 99 9.33 -2.33 -12.62
CA SER A 99 10.61 -1.78 -13.04
C SER A 99 10.82 -1.83 -14.54
N GLN A 100 11.49 -0.82 -15.08
CA GLN A 100 12.03 -0.88 -16.44
C GLN A 100 13.23 -1.83 -16.57
N ASN A 101 13.89 -2.18 -15.46
CA ASN A 101 15.04 -3.08 -15.48
C ASN A 101 14.62 -4.54 -15.73
N GLU A 102 15.59 -5.43 -15.95
CA GLU A 102 15.29 -6.86 -15.94
C GLU A 102 14.81 -7.25 -14.54
N PRO A 103 13.76 -8.10 -14.45
CA PRO A 103 13.22 -8.49 -13.17
C PRO A 103 14.31 -9.21 -12.38
N ASN A 104 14.58 -8.73 -11.18
CA ASN A 104 15.48 -9.41 -10.27
C ASN A 104 14.64 -10.34 -9.40
N GLU A 105 14.83 -11.65 -9.55
CA GLU A 105 14.13 -12.67 -8.78
C GLU A 105 14.28 -12.44 -7.26
N ASP A 106 15.40 -11.86 -6.81
CA ASP A 106 15.66 -11.56 -5.41
C ASP A 106 14.74 -10.46 -4.83
N TYR A 107 14.18 -9.59 -5.69
CA TYR A 107 13.37 -8.44 -5.27
C TYR A 107 11.88 -8.59 -5.61
N GLY A 108 11.51 -9.61 -6.38
CA GLY A 108 10.12 -9.88 -6.76
C GLY A 108 9.48 -8.71 -7.51
N THR A 109 10.18 -8.19 -8.52
CA THR A 109 9.73 -7.08 -9.36
C THR A 109 9.05 -7.57 -10.63
N LEU A 110 8.03 -6.84 -11.10
CA LEU A 110 7.43 -7.04 -12.41
C LEU A 110 8.11 -6.11 -13.43
N GLN A 111 8.48 -6.64 -14.59
CA GLN A 111 9.04 -5.81 -15.65
C GLN A 111 7.96 -5.00 -16.37
N LYS A 112 8.17 -3.69 -16.55
CA LYS A 112 7.36 -2.82 -17.39
C LYS A 112 7.44 -3.26 -18.85
N TYR A 113 6.34 -3.10 -19.57
CA TYR A 113 6.27 -3.39 -21.00
C TYR A 113 7.32 -2.56 -21.76
N ARG A 114 8.07 -3.24 -22.63
CA ARG A 114 8.97 -2.61 -23.59
C ARG A 114 8.37 -2.76 -24.97
N SER A 115 8.18 -1.63 -25.65
CA SER A 115 7.57 -1.57 -26.97
C SER A 115 8.22 -2.58 -27.92
N ASN A 116 7.40 -3.48 -28.45
CA ASN A 116 7.82 -4.43 -29.46
C ASN A 116 6.71 -4.61 -30.53
N PRO A 117 7.03 -5.15 -31.71
CA PRO A 117 6.07 -5.26 -32.81
C PRO A 117 5.02 -6.36 -32.64
N ASP A 118 5.23 -7.30 -31.73
CA ASP A 118 4.51 -8.59 -31.68
C ASP A 118 3.42 -8.63 -30.60
N GLU A 119 3.46 -7.72 -29.61
CA GLU A 119 2.53 -7.66 -28.48
C GLU A 119 2.29 -6.19 -28.10
N THR A 120 1.06 -5.82 -27.75
CA THR A 120 0.75 -4.50 -27.18
C THR A 120 1.01 -4.46 -25.67
N GLY A 121 1.14 -3.27 -25.08
CA GLY A 121 1.31 -3.15 -23.63
C GLY A 121 0.15 -3.77 -22.85
N ILE A 122 -1.08 -3.63 -23.35
CA ILE A 122 -2.28 -4.25 -22.77
C ILE A 122 -2.20 -5.79 -22.80
N GLU A 123 -1.81 -6.38 -23.93
CA GLU A 123 -1.65 -7.84 -24.04
C GLU A 123 -0.54 -8.35 -23.10
N TYR A 124 0.57 -7.61 -23.03
CA TYR A 124 1.67 -7.91 -22.11
C TYR A 124 1.20 -7.91 -20.65
N TYR A 125 0.48 -6.88 -20.20
CA TYR A 125 0.00 -6.81 -18.81
C TYR A 125 -1.13 -7.81 -18.54
N ALA A 126 -1.99 -8.11 -19.50
CA ALA A 126 -2.97 -9.19 -19.37
C ALA A 126 -2.30 -10.56 -19.13
N ARG A 127 -1.15 -10.80 -19.76
CA ARG A 127 -0.39 -12.04 -19.62
C ARG A 127 0.47 -12.08 -18.35
N ASN A 128 1.12 -10.98 -18.01
CA ASN A 128 2.16 -10.96 -16.98
C ASN A 128 1.70 -10.33 -15.65
N LEU A 129 0.85 -9.30 -15.67
CA LEU A 129 0.37 -8.61 -14.45
C LEU A 129 -0.84 -9.31 -13.83
N LYS A 130 -1.74 -9.90 -14.64
CA LYS A 130 -2.96 -10.55 -14.12
C LYS A 130 -2.66 -11.60 -13.04
N GLY A 131 -1.77 -12.54 -13.33
CA GLY A 131 -1.45 -13.62 -12.38
C GLY A 131 -0.92 -13.10 -11.05
N HIS A 132 -0.03 -12.09 -11.10
CA HIS A 132 0.46 -11.44 -9.89
C HIS A 132 -0.67 -10.78 -9.10
N LEU A 133 -1.57 -10.05 -9.76
CA LEU A 133 -2.70 -9.41 -9.08
C LEU A 133 -3.67 -10.44 -8.47
N ASP A 134 -3.96 -11.53 -9.18
CA ASP A 134 -4.80 -12.61 -8.68
C ASP A 134 -4.17 -13.24 -7.41
N ASP A 135 -2.86 -13.52 -7.42
CA ASP A 135 -2.14 -14.07 -6.26
C ASP A 135 -2.16 -13.12 -5.04
N LEU A 136 -2.01 -11.81 -5.27
CA LEU A 136 -2.11 -10.81 -4.21
C LEU A 136 -3.54 -10.74 -3.62
N VAL A 137 -4.57 -10.79 -4.47
CA VAL A 137 -5.97 -10.83 -4.05
C VAL A 137 -6.27 -12.11 -3.26
N GLU A 138 -5.74 -13.26 -3.68
CA GLU A 138 -5.89 -14.52 -2.94
C GLU A 138 -5.27 -14.40 -1.54
N ASN A 139 -4.06 -13.84 -1.42
CA ASN A 139 -3.43 -13.60 -0.13
C ASN A 139 -4.28 -12.69 0.78
N ILE A 140 -4.77 -11.56 0.27
CA ILE A 140 -5.67 -10.67 1.01
C ILE A 140 -6.91 -11.44 1.51
N THR A 141 -7.51 -12.26 0.64
CA THR A 141 -8.69 -13.06 0.95
C THR A 141 -8.40 -14.09 2.05
N ILE A 142 -7.24 -14.76 1.98
CA ILE A 142 -6.79 -15.71 3.01
C ILE A 142 -6.66 -15.00 4.36
N TYR A 143 -6.00 -13.84 4.41
CA TYR A 143 -5.83 -13.10 5.67
C TYR A 143 -7.16 -12.60 6.24
N ARG A 144 -8.08 -12.08 5.40
CA ARG A 144 -9.43 -11.70 5.83
C ARG A 144 -10.19 -12.89 6.42
N ASN A 145 -10.12 -14.06 5.80
CA ASN A 145 -10.73 -15.28 6.31
C ASN A 145 -10.14 -15.73 7.66
N ILE A 146 -8.82 -15.63 7.82
CA ILE A 146 -8.13 -15.93 9.08
C ILE A 146 -8.54 -14.93 10.16
N ALA A 147 -8.60 -13.63 9.86
CA ALA A 147 -9.04 -12.60 10.80
C ALA A 147 -10.50 -12.79 11.24
N ASN A 148 -11.38 -13.16 10.30
CA ASN A 148 -12.76 -13.54 10.62
C ASN A 148 -12.85 -14.74 11.56
N LYS A 149 -11.94 -15.71 11.43
CA LYS A 149 -11.85 -16.84 12.38
C LYS A 149 -11.26 -16.39 13.72
N LEU A 150 -10.29 -15.48 13.70
CA LEU A 150 -9.65 -14.91 14.90
C LEU A 150 -10.67 -14.14 15.74
N SER A 151 -11.60 -13.42 15.12
CA SER A 151 -12.63 -12.64 15.80
C SER A 151 -13.63 -13.47 16.61
N GLN A 152 -13.70 -14.77 16.36
CA GLN A 152 -14.51 -15.72 17.13
C GLN A 152 -13.77 -16.33 18.32
N ASN A 153 -12.50 -15.96 18.54
CA ASN A 153 -11.67 -16.50 19.61
C ASN A 153 -11.75 -15.63 20.87
N ASP A 154 -12.52 -16.09 21.86
CA ASP A 154 -12.71 -15.39 23.15
C ASP A 154 -11.43 -15.26 23.99
N GLY A 155 -10.38 -16.02 23.68
CA GLY A 155 -9.11 -16.01 24.42
C GLY A 155 -8.12 -14.93 23.98
N ILE A 156 -8.45 -14.16 22.94
CA ILE A 156 -7.57 -13.13 22.37
C ILE A 156 -8.15 -11.75 22.68
N ASP A 157 -7.26 -10.78 22.91
CA ASP A 157 -7.66 -9.40 23.13
C ASP A 157 -8.48 -8.86 21.95
N ARG A 158 -9.69 -8.38 22.25
CA ARG A 158 -10.63 -7.85 21.25
C ARG A 158 -10.07 -6.62 20.55
N PHE A 159 -9.31 -5.78 21.25
CA PHE A 159 -8.71 -4.59 20.66
C PHE A 159 -7.64 -4.95 19.62
N LEU A 160 -6.85 -5.99 19.89
CA LEU A 160 -5.90 -6.53 18.90
C LEU A 160 -6.61 -7.08 17.66
N ILE A 161 -7.72 -7.81 17.84
CA ILE A 161 -8.54 -8.32 16.74
C ILE A 161 -9.11 -7.17 15.90
N GLU A 162 -9.61 -6.12 16.55
CA GLU A 162 -10.17 -4.95 15.89
C GLU A 162 -9.11 -4.26 15.02
N LYS A 163 -7.93 -3.96 15.57
CA LYS A 163 -6.78 -3.40 14.83
C LYS A 163 -6.40 -4.22 13.59
N ILE A 164 -6.29 -5.55 13.74
CA ILE A 164 -5.96 -6.43 12.62
C ILE A 164 -7.05 -6.36 11.54
N THR A 165 -8.31 -6.38 11.96
CA THR A 165 -9.46 -6.37 11.04
C THR A 165 -9.57 -5.04 10.30
N GLU A 166 -9.37 -3.92 10.98
CA GLU A 166 -9.35 -2.59 10.38
C GLU A 166 -8.22 -2.45 9.36
N SER A 167 -7.00 -2.86 9.72
CA SER A 167 -5.84 -2.82 8.84
C SER A 167 -6.04 -3.67 7.56
N LEU A 168 -6.62 -4.88 7.69
CA LEU A 168 -6.95 -5.74 6.54
C LEU A 168 -8.04 -5.19 5.61
N ASN A 169 -8.91 -4.35 6.15
CA ASN A 169 -9.98 -3.70 5.39
C ASN A 169 -9.56 -2.34 4.83
N GLY A 170 -8.31 -1.91 5.06
CA GLY A 170 -7.83 -0.60 4.64
C GLY A 170 -8.55 0.52 5.38
N VAL A 171 -8.78 0.35 6.68
CA VAL A 171 -9.32 1.40 7.57
C VAL A 171 -8.19 1.79 8.52
N SER A 172 -7.52 2.91 8.27
CA SER A 172 -6.43 3.38 9.13
C SER A 172 -6.94 4.44 10.11
N GLN A 173 -7.63 4.03 11.18
CA GLN A 173 -7.99 4.95 12.27
C GLN A 173 -7.07 4.85 13.49
N TYR A 174 -6.24 3.82 13.60
CA TYR A 174 -5.61 3.47 14.88
C TYR A 174 -4.17 2.99 14.79
N ASP A 175 -3.31 3.63 14.01
CA ASP A 175 -1.89 3.29 14.03
C ASP A 175 -1.02 4.48 14.46
N GLU A 176 -0.66 4.39 15.74
CA GLU A 176 0.38 5.13 16.47
C GLU A 176 0.02 6.54 16.95
N LEU A 177 0.29 6.78 18.24
CA LEU A 177 0.32 8.13 18.79
C LEU A 177 1.43 8.89 18.08
N THR A 178 1.07 9.99 17.41
CA THR A 178 2.05 10.92 16.87
C THR A 178 2.85 11.56 18.01
N THR A 179 3.97 12.21 17.68
CA THR A 179 4.71 12.99 18.69
C THR A 179 3.82 14.09 19.26
N GLU A 180 2.99 14.74 18.43
CA GLU A 180 1.98 15.68 18.91
C GLU A 180 0.99 15.04 19.89
N ASP A 181 0.49 13.82 19.63
CA ASP A 181 -0.43 13.14 20.54
C ASP A 181 0.21 12.83 21.90
N ILE A 182 1.49 12.42 21.89
CA ILE A 182 2.27 12.18 23.11
C ILE A 182 2.45 13.50 23.88
N ASP A 183 2.77 14.59 23.20
CA ASP A 183 2.94 15.89 23.81
C ASP A 183 1.63 16.40 24.43
N GLN A 184 0.49 16.22 23.75
CA GLN A 184 -0.83 16.53 24.30
C GLN A 184 -1.15 15.67 25.53
N LEU A 185 -0.79 14.38 25.52
CA LEU A 185 -0.96 13.50 26.67
C LEU A 185 -0.14 13.99 27.87
N ILE A 186 1.12 14.39 27.64
CA ILE A 186 2.02 14.93 28.66
C ILE A 186 1.46 16.24 29.24
N LEU A 187 0.89 17.10 28.39
CA LEU A 187 0.26 18.36 28.83
C LEU A 187 -0.98 18.08 29.70
N ALA A 188 -1.88 17.19 29.27
CA ALA A 188 -3.06 16.80 30.03
C ALA A 188 -2.69 16.21 31.40
N PHE A 189 -1.65 15.37 31.47
CA PHE A 189 -1.15 14.84 32.73
C PHE A 189 -0.59 15.92 33.67
N LYS A 190 0.11 16.92 33.13
CA LYS A 190 0.63 18.05 33.91
C LYS A 190 -0.48 18.95 34.45
N GLU A 191 -1.56 19.14 33.70
CA GLU A 191 -2.73 19.89 34.14
C GLU A 191 -3.47 19.18 35.28
N LEU A 192 -3.72 17.87 35.14
CA LEU A 192 -4.30 17.04 36.21
C LEU A 192 -3.47 17.06 37.49
N GLN A 193 -2.14 17.01 37.39
CA GLN A 193 -1.25 17.12 38.55
C GLN A 193 -1.34 18.49 39.25
N ARG A 194 -1.58 19.57 38.50
CA ARG A 194 -1.78 20.90 39.10
C ARG A 194 -3.12 21.00 39.80
N GLU A 195 -4.18 20.43 39.21
CA GLU A 195 -5.52 20.43 39.81
C GLU A 195 -5.64 19.52 41.05
N LEU A 196 -4.89 18.42 41.12
CA LEU A 196 -4.87 17.50 42.26
C LEU A 196 -3.86 17.90 43.36
N GLY A 197 -2.98 18.86 43.07
CA GLY A 197 -1.97 19.39 43.99
C GLY A 197 -2.40 20.65 44.75
N GLU A 198 -3.60 21.16 44.50
CA GLU A 198 -4.31 22.19 45.28
C GLU A 198 -5.36 21.55 46.21
#